data_AF-A0AAX0LAC8-F1
#
_entry.id   AF-A0AAX0LAC8-F1
#
_cell.length_a   1.000
_cell.length_b   1.000
_cell.length_c   1.000
_cell.angle_alpha   90.00
_cell.angle_beta   90.00
_cell.angle_gamma   90.00
#
_symmetry.space_group_name_H-M   'P 1'
#
loop_
_entity.id
_entity.type
_entity.pdbx_description
1 polymer ?
#
loop_
_entity_poly.entity_id
_entity_poly.type
_entity_poly.pdbx_seq_one_letter_code
_entity_poly.pdbx_strand_id
1 'polypeptide(L)'
;MNRLEIITQALECNQVQAMIYDEEMKDIPDDRLLNFFRFRLNYVDQFKSKELITKEALSAFRLELFKKQVRATGKAFSKIETMISFIKSNFKGKEFCYGAKPFYDFVRLGLDDDLDIVNKFSQNEYGKFPKLDGEDTIEVYNFLFENQARIGDVKYIKPYEIKESKQVEVKEQKPRVATHSVFAMISNLSKKMRVGV
;
A
#
# COMPACT_ATOMS: atom_id res chain seq x y z
N MET A 1 -19.25 -10.55 28.16
CA MET A 1 -18.59 -11.48 27.23
C MET A 1 -17.13 -11.07 27.15
N ASN A 2 -16.23 -11.93 27.59
CA ASN A 2 -14.78 -11.70 27.49
C ASN A 2 -14.37 -11.70 26.01
N ARG A 3 -13.37 -10.90 25.63
CA ARG A 3 -12.82 -10.82 24.27
C ARG A 3 -12.53 -12.20 23.66
N LEU A 4 -11.87 -13.08 24.41
CA LEU A 4 -11.57 -14.44 23.96
C LEU A 4 -12.83 -15.27 23.75
N GLU A 5 -13.87 -15.10 24.58
CA GLU A 5 -15.16 -15.76 24.38
C GLU A 5 -15.82 -15.32 23.07
N ILE A 6 -15.74 -14.02 22.74
CA ILE A 6 -16.25 -13.48 21.47
C ILE A 6 -15.52 -14.13 20.29
N ILE A 7 -14.19 -14.21 20.34
CA ILE A 7 -13.37 -14.79 19.27
C ILE A 7 -13.66 -16.29 19.12
N THR A 8 -13.69 -17.03 20.23
CA THR A 8 -14.01 -18.46 20.27
C THR A 8 -15.36 -18.75 19.63
N GLN A 9 -16.40 -17.98 19.98
CA GLN A 9 -17.74 -18.17 19.43
C GLN A 9 -17.82 -17.75 17.95
N ALA A 10 -17.23 -16.61 17.58
CA ALA A 10 -17.34 -16.08 16.22
C ALA A 10 -16.54 -16.89 15.19
N LEU A 11 -15.44 -17.53 15.58
CA LEU A 11 -14.60 -18.34 14.70
C LEU A 11 -14.76 -19.84 14.90
N GLU A 12 -15.54 -20.26 15.90
CA GLU A 12 -15.73 -21.65 16.31
C GLU A 12 -14.38 -22.37 16.46
N CYS A 13 -13.51 -21.80 17.31
CA CYS A 13 -12.13 -22.24 17.49
C CYS A 13 -11.82 -22.58 18.95
N ASN A 14 -10.76 -23.35 19.19
CA ASN A 14 -10.33 -23.65 20.56
C ASN A 14 -9.63 -22.43 21.22
N GLN A 15 -9.37 -22.52 22.52
CA GLN A 15 -8.79 -21.42 23.29
C GLN A 15 -7.40 -20.98 22.78
N VAL A 16 -6.56 -21.92 22.34
CA VAL A 16 -5.22 -21.60 21.81
C VAL A 16 -5.34 -20.82 20.50
N GLN A 17 -6.21 -21.26 19.60
CA GLN A 17 -6.50 -20.54 18.35
C GLN A 17 -7.07 -19.15 18.64
N ALA A 18 -7.98 -19.03 19.61
CA ALA A 18 -8.54 -17.75 20.00
C ALA A 18 -7.46 -16.76 20.49
N MET A 19 -6.48 -17.23 21.27
CA MET A 19 -5.33 -16.40 21.69
C MET A 19 -4.45 -15.95 20.52
N ILE A 20 -4.25 -16.81 19.51
CA ILE A 20 -3.49 -16.44 18.30
C ILE A 20 -4.25 -15.36 17.52
N TYR A 21 -5.56 -15.56 17.31
CA TYR A 21 -6.41 -14.56 16.65
C TYR A 21 -6.51 -13.26 17.44
N ASP A 22 -6.51 -13.33 18.77
CA ASP A 22 -6.53 -12.17 19.65
C ASP A 22 -5.30 -11.28 19.43
N GLU A 23 -4.11 -11.88 19.42
CA GLU A 23 -2.85 -11.18 19.13
C GLU A 23 -2.86 -10.58 17.71
N GLU A 24 -3.41 -11.30 16.73
CA GLU A 24 -3.58 -10.75 15.37
C GLU A 24 -4.54 -9.57 15.33
N MET A 25 -5.54 -9.49 16.23
CA MET A 25 -6.59 -8.46 16.26
C MET A 25 -6.39 -7.41 17.36
N LYS A 26 -5.24 -7.36 18.03
CA LYS A 26 -4.99 -6.51 19.20
C LYS A 26 -5.21 -5.01 19.01
N ASP A 27 -5.18 -4.55 17.77
CA ASP A 27 -5.44 -3.17 17.37
C ASP A 27 -6.94 -2.85 17.17
N ILE A 28 -7.81 -3.87 17.21
CA ILE A 28 -9.26 -3.71 17.19
C ILE A 28 -9.76 -3.64 18.63
N PRO A 29 -10.31 -2.48 19.06
CA PRO A 29 -10.94 -2.34 20.38
C PRO A 29 -12.11 -3.31 20.58
N ASP A 30 -12.36 -3.72 21.82
CA ASP A 30 -13.39 -4.69 22.18
C ASP A 30 -14.80 -4.29 21.72
N ASP A 31 -15.14 -3.00 21.82
CA ASP A 31 -16.41 -2.43 21.36
C ASP A 31 -16.60 -2.52 19.84
N ARG A 32 -15.50 -2.72 19.09
CA ARG A 32 -15.53 -2.88 17.63
C ARG A 32 -15.34 -4.32 17.16
N LEU A 33 -15.04 -5.24 18.06
CA LEU A 33 -14.75 -6.62 17.69
C LEU A 33 -15.95 -7.32 17.02
N LEU A 34 -17.16 -7.08 17.53
CA LEU A 34 -18.39 -7.56 16.89
C LEU A 34 -18.63 -6.94 15.51
N ASN A 35 -18.29 -5.65 15.33
CA ASN A 35 -18.39 -4.99 14.02
C ASN A 35 -17.41 -5.61 13.01
N PHE A 36 -16.20 -5.95 13.46
CA PHE A 36 -15.25 -6.69 12.64
C PHE A 36 -15.79 -8.07 12.26
N PHE A 37 -16.33 -8.85 13.20
CA PHE A 37 -16.88 -10.17 12.88
C PHE A 37 -18.08 -10.08 11.92
N ARG A 38 -18.93 -9.05 12.05
CA ARG A 38 -19.98 -8.78 11.06
C ARG A 38 -19.40 -8.47 9.69
N PHE A 39 -18.35 -7.65 9.61
CA PHE A 39 -17.67 -7.34 8.35
C PHE A 39 -17.03 -8.58 7.71
N ARG A 40 -16.41 -9.45 8.53
CA ARG A 40 -15.80 -10.71 8.11
C ARG A 40 -16.78 -11.64 7.40
N LEU A 41 -18.07 -11.61 7.73
CA LEU A 41 -19.07 -12.44 7.05
C LEU A 41 -19.13 -12.20 5.54
N ASN A 42 -18.76 -11.00 5.07
CA ASN A 42 -18.68 -10.69 3.64
C ASN A 42 -17.53 -11.40 2.90
N TYR A 43 -16.61 -12.02 3.63
CA TYR A 43 -15.44 -12.73 3.09
C TYR A 43 -15.59 -14.25 3.18
N VAL A 44 -16.69 -14.76 3.74
CA VAL A 44 -16.90 -16.19 3.90
C VAL A 44 -17.05 -16.84 2.53
N ASP A 45 -16.12 -17.74 2.22
CA ASP A 45 -16.04 -18.48 0.97
C ASP A 45 -15.80 -19.96 1.29
N GLN A 46 -16.58 -20.85 0.67
CA GLN A 46 -16.49 -22.29 0.88
C GLN A 46 -15.13 -22.89 0.49
N PHE A 47 -14.36 -22.20 -0.36
CA PHE A 47 -13.06 -22.66 -0.83
C PHE A 47 -11.87 -22.08 -0.06
N LYS A 48 -12.11 -21.29 1.01
CA LYS A 48 -11.04 -20.67 1.82
C LYS A 48 -11.09 -21.15 3.27
N SER A 49 -9.91 -21.30 3.88
CA SER A 49 -9.83 -21.61 5.32
C SER A 49 -10.33 -20.45 6.17
N LYS A 50 -10.80 -20.75 7.40
CA LYS A 50 -11.26 -19.72 8.34
C LYS A 50 -10.14 -18.72 8.62
N GLU A 51 -8.89 -19.20 8.73
CA GLU A 51 -7.68 -18.41 8.93
C GLU A 51 -7.50 -17.40 7.78
N LEU A 52 -7.56 -17.87 6.53
CA LEU A 52 -7.36 -17.01 5.37
C LEU A 52 -8.47 -15.94 5.26
N ILE A 53 -9.72 -16.36 5.45
CA ILE A 53 -10.89 -15.46 5.48
C ILE A 53 -10.69 -14.38 6.55
N THR A 54 -10.30 -14.78 7.77
CA THR A 54 -10.07 -13.86 8.88
C THR A 54 -8.96 -12.86 8.55
N LYS A 55 -7.84 -13.31 7.98
CA LYS A 55 -6.71 -12.44 7.63
C LYS A 55 -7.07 -11.43 6.53
N GLU A 56 -7.74 -11.88 5.48
CA GLU A 56 -8.19 -11.00 4.40
C GLU A 56 -9.18 -9.96 4.91
N ALA A 57 -10.19 -10.39 5.68
CA ALA A 57 -11.16 -9.50 6.29
C ALA A 57 -10.50 -8.51 7.25
N LEU A 58 -9.55 -8.96 8.07
CA LEU A 58 -8.86 -8.12 9.04
C LEU A 58 -8.06 -7.01 8.34
N SER A 59 -7.33 -7.36 7.28
CA SER A 59 -6.59 -6.38 6.50
C SER A 59 -7.51 -5.34 5.83
N ALA A 60 -8.63 -5.79 5.25
CA ALA A 60 -9.59 -4.88 4.64
C ALA A 60 -10.30 -3.98 5.66
N PHE A 61 -10.67 -4.52 6.82
CA PHE A 61 -11.30 -3.76 7.90
C PHE A 61 -10.36 -2.69 8.46
N ARG A 62 -9.09 -3.02 8.69
CA ARG A 62 -8.04 -2.05 9.06
C ARG A 62 -7.92 -0.93 8.04
N LEU A 63 -7.95 -1.26 6.75
CA LEU A 63 -7.89 -0.27 5.68
C LEU A 63 -9.14 0.63 5.66
N GLU A 64 -10.32 0.09 5.93
CA GLU A 64 -11.56 0.87 6.03
C GLU A 64 -11.52 1.84 7.21
N LEU A 65 -11.10 1.37 8.39
CA LEU A 65 -10.94 2.20 9.58
C LEU A 65 -9.93 3.33 9.34
N PHE A 66 -8.79 3.00 8.75
CA PHE A 66 -7.78 3.97 8.35
C PHE A 66 -8.37 5.02 7.39
N LYS A 67 -9.01 4.60 6.30
CA LYS A 67 -9.62 5.51 5.31
C LYS A 67 -10.71 6.38 5.92
N LYS A 68 -11.48 5.86 6.88
CA LYS A 68 -12.49 6.64 7.60
C LYS A 68 -11.84 7.70 8.49
N GLN A 69 -10.79 7.34 9.22
CA GLN A 69 -10.06 8.27 10.07
C GLN A 69 -9.39 9.37 9.25
N VAL A 70 -8.64 9.03 8.21
CA VAL A 70 -8.00 10.03 7.33
C VAL A 70 -9.03 10.96 6.69
N ARG A 71 -10.21 10.46 6.28
CA ARG A 71 -11.29 11.32 5.78
C ARG A 71 -11.85 12.28 6.82
N ALA A 72 -11.90 11.88 8.09
CA ALA A 72 -12.45 12.68 9.18
C ALA A 72 -11.44 13.70 9.74
N THR A 73 -10.17 13.33 9.87
CA THR A 73 -9.15 14.11 10.61
C THR A 73 -7.97 14.55 9.74
N GLY A 74 -7.88 14.09 8.49
CA GLY A 74 -6.73 14.31 7.61
C GLY A 74 -5.50 13.45 7.92
N LYS A 75 -5.37 12.92 9.15
CA LYS A 75 -4.26 12.06 9.58
C LYS A 75 -4.73 10.93 10.52
N ALA A 76 -4.23 9.72 10.29
CA ALA A 76 -4.46 8.55 11.14
C ALA A 76 -3.25 8.20 12.02
N PHE A 77 -2.02 8.45 11.53
CA PHE A 77 -0.78 8.14 12.23
C PHE A 77 -0.08 9.40 12.71
N SER A 78 0.41 9.36 13.95
CA SER A 78 1.24 10.40 14.57
C SER A 78 2.73 10.09 14.55
N LYS A 79 3.11 8.85 14.25
CA LYS A 79 4.50 8.36 14.16
C LYS A 79 4.74 7.61 12.85
N ILE A 80 5.86 7.87 12.20
CA ILE A 80 6.17 7.26 10.89
C ILE A 80 6.32 5.74 11.00
N GLU A 81 6.88 5.24 12.10
CA GLU A 81 7.09 3.82 12.36
C GLU A 81 5.76 3.07 12.39
N THR A 82 4.74 3.66 13.04
CA THR A 82 3.40 3.05 13.10
C THR A 82 2.73 2.98 11.72
N MET A 83 2.95 4.00 10.89
CA MET A 83 2.48 4.01 9.51
C MET A 83 3.21 2.96 8.66
N ILE A 84 4.53 2.83 8.80
CA ILE A 84 5.33 1.83 8.09
C ILE A 84 4.86 0.42 8.45
N SER A 85 4.67 0.13 9.76
CA SER A 85 4.13 -1.15 10.20
C SER A 85 2.75 -1.43 9.61
N PHE A 86 1.86 -0.42 9.60
CA PHE A 86 0.54 -0.55 8.98
C PHE A 86 0.65 -0.89 7.48
N ILE A 87 1.51 -0.19 6.73
CA ILE A 87 1.71 -0.44 5.30
C ILE A 87 2.21 -1.88 5.08
N LYS A 88 3.25 -2.30 5.82
CA LYS A 88 3.84 -3.64 5.70
C LYS A 88 2.85 -4.76 6.01
N SER A 89 2.02 -4.60 7.05
CA SER A 89 1.05 -5.62 7.45
C SER A 89 -0.15 -5.73 6.51
N ASN A 90 -0.56 -4.64 5.84
CA ASN A 90 -1.78 -4.63 5.02
C ASN A 90 -1.53 -4.75 3.52
N PHE A 91 -0.33 -4.44 3.05
CA PHE A 91 -0.01 -4.37 1.63
C PHE A 91 1.10 -5.33 1.18
N LYS A 92 1.45 -6.34 1.98
CA LYS A 92 2.37 -7.40 1.55
C LYS A 92 1.91 -8.00 0.21
N GLY A 93 2.80 -8.00 -0.79
CA GLY A 93 2.52 -8.48 -2.15
C GLY A 93 1.55 -7.60 -2.97
N LYS A 94 1.16 -6.42 -2.48
CA LYS A 94 0.12 -5.56 -3.08
C LYS A 94 0.65 -4.15 -3.36
N GLU A 95 0.00 -3.46 -4.29
CA GLU A 95 0.20 -2.02 -4.53
C GLU A 95 -0.41 -1.21 -3.38
N PHE A 96 0.28 -0.18 -2.91
CA PHE A 96 -0.16 0.63 -1.77
C PHE A 96 -0.19 2.13 -2.04
N CYS A 97 0.47 2.63 -3.08
CA CYS A 97 0.31 4.02 -3.50
C CYS A 97 0.76 4.20 -4.96
N TYR A 98 0.50 5.39 -5.50
CA TYR A 98 1.09 5.88 -6.74
C TYR A 98 1.68 7.27 -6.52
N GLY A 99 2.63 7.70 -7.35
CA GLY A 99 3.10 9.09 -7.38
C GLY A 99 3.67 9.63 -6.07
N ALA A 100 4.20 8.76 -5.20
CA ALA A 100 4.91 9.23 -4.02
C ALA A 100 6.26 9.82 -4.46
N LYS A 101 6.63 10.98 -3.91
CA LYS A 101 7.95 11.56 -4.17
C LYS A 101 9.06 10.54 -3.85
N PRO A 102 10.11 10.43 -4.67
CA PRO A 102 10.46 11.30 -5.82
C PRO A 102 9.87 10.85 -7.18
N PHE A 103 8.90 9.95 -7.19
CA PHE A 103 8.34 9.37 -8.42
C PHE A 103 7.17 10.17 -9.00
N TYR A 104 6.99 10.07 -10.33
CA TYR A 104 5.86 10.67 -11.04
C TYR A 104 4.53 9.98 -10.72
N ASP A 105 3.41 10.68 -10.91
CA ASP A 105 2.06 10.17 -10.66
C ASP A 105 1.67 8.93 -11.50
N PHE A 106 2.33 8.64 -12.62
CA PHE A 106 2.10 7.37 -13.34
C PHE A 106 2.80 6.16 -12.70
N VAL A 107 3.71 6.38 -11.73
CA VAL A 107 4.47 5.31 -11.08
C VAL A 107 3.64 4.74 -9.92
N ARG A 108 3.37 3.44 -9.97
CA ARG A 108 2.75 2.69 -8.88
C ARG A 108 3.82 2.01 -8.04
N LEU A 109 3.60 2.00 -6.73
CA LEU A 109 4.48 1.37 -5.75
C LEU A 109 3.73 0.25 -5.03
N GLY A 110 4.41 -0.86 -4.81
CA GLY A 110 3.89 -1.99 -4.06
C GLY A 110 4.94 -2.56 -3.12
N LEU A 111 4.52 -3.47 -2.26
CA LEU A 111 5.46 -4.31 -1.50
C LEU A 111 5.60 -5.66 -2.18
N ASP A 112 6.81 -6.20 -2.17
CA ASP A 112 7.04 -7.60 -2.48
C ASP A 112 6.80 -8.50 -1.25
N ASP A 113 7.17 -9.78 -1.37
CA ASP A 113 7.01 -10.77 -0.30
C ASP A 113 8.02 -10.58 0.85
N ASP A 114 9.12 -9.88 0.60
CA ASP A 114 10.15 -9.52 1.57
C ASP A 114 9.84 -8.21 2.31
N LEU A 115 8.72 -7.55 1.95
CA LEU A 115 8.29 -6.25 2.49
C LEU A 115 9.17 -5.07 2.02
N ASP A 116 9.85 -5.23 0.89
CA ASP A 116 10.58 -4.16 0.22
C ASP A 116 9.65 -3.43 -0.76
N ILE A 117 9.85 -2.11 -0.88
CA ILE A 117 9.10 -1.32 -1.85
C ILE A 117 9.65 -1.62 -3.24
N VAL A 118 8.74 -1.93 -4.16
CA VAL A 118 9.04 -2.16 -5.58
C VAL A 118 8.33 -1.14 -6.47
N ASN A 119 9.03 -0.70 -7.51
CA ASN A 119 8.48 0.16 -8.55
C ASN A 119 7.76 -0.68 -9.61
N LYS A 120 6.43 -0.56 -9.68
CA LYS A 120 5.56 -1.33 -10.58
C LYS A 120 5.45 -0.73 -11.99
N PHE A 121 6.20 0.34 -12.31
CA PHE A 121 6.20 0.97 -13.63
C PHE A 121 7.03 0.18 -14.67
N SER A 122 8.10 -0.48 -14.24
CA SER A 122 9.00 -1.23 -15.14
C SER A 122 9.34 -2.58 -14.55
N GLN A 123 9.47 -3.59 -15.41
CA GLN A 123 10.03 -4.89 -15.07
C GLN A 123 11.42 -5.03 -15.68
N ASN A 124 12.30 -5.78 -15.01
CA ASN A 124 13.56 -6.21 -15.59
C ASN A 124 13.36 -7.37 -16.57
N GLU A 125 14.43 -7.85 -17.19
CA GLU A 125 14.43 -8.94 -18.17
C GLU A 125 13.86 -10.27 -17.63
N TYR A 126 13.81 -10.42 -16.31
CA TYR A 126 13.27 -11.59 -15.61
C TYR A 126 11.81 -11.39 -15.14
N GLY A 127 11.14 -10.31 -15.57
CA GLY A 127 9.78 -9.99 -15.15
C GLY A 127 9.65 -9.49 -13.71
N LYS A 128 10.77 -9.23 -13.02
CA LYS A 128 10.77 -8.72 -11.63
C LYS A 128 10.73 -7.19 -11.61
N PHE A 129 9.98 -6.65 -10.66
CA PHE A 129 9.93 -5.22 -10.40
C PHE A 129 11.18 -4.78 -9.61
N PRO A 130 11.84 -3.68 -9.99
CA PRO A 130 13.02 -3.20 -9.27
C PRO A 130 12.64 -2.72 -7.86
N LYS A 131 13.45 -3.12 -6.87
CA LYS A 131 13.39 -2.63 -5.49
C LYS A 131 13.90 -1.20 -5.43
N LEU A 132 13.32 -0.40 -4.55
CA LEU A 132 13.83 0.93 -4.23
C LEU A 132 15.10 0.81 -3.38
N ASP A 133 15.99 1.79 -3.51
CA ASP A 133 17.13 1.92 -2.59
C ASP A 133 16.68 2.55 -1.25
N GLY A 134 17.63 2.68 -0.31
CA GLY A 134 17.35 3.20 1.02
C GLY A 134 16.89 4.66 1.03
N GLU A 135 17.45 5.50 0.16
CA GLU A 135 17.11 6.93 0.08
C GLU A 135 15.69 7.12 -0.48
N ASP A 136 15.40 6.49 -1.63
CA ASP A 136 14.08 6.54 -2.25
C ASP A 136 13.00 5.92 -1.33
N THR A 137 13.35 4.86 -0.60
CA THR A 137 12.43 4.24 0.38
C THR A 137 12.05 5.21 1.51
N ILE A 138 13.02 5.93 2.06
CA ILE A 138 12.79 6.92 3.13
C ILE A 138 11.94 8.09 2.61
N GLU A 139 12.27 8.61 1.42
CA GLU A 139 11.51 9.67 0.75
C GLU A 139 10.04 9.29 0.55
N VAL A 140 9.76 8.07 0.06
CA VAL A 140 8.40 7.58 -0.11
C VAL A 140 7.64 7.52 1.21
N TYR A 141 8.27 7.00 2.27
CA TYR A 141 7.62 6.95 3.58
C TYR A 141 7.39 8.35 4.16
N ASN A 142 8.35 9.27 4.05
CA ASN A 142 8.15 10.66 4.49
C ASN A 142 7.01 11.33 3.74
N PHE A 143 6.96 11.17 2.42
CA PHE A 143 5.87 11.68 1.60
C PHE A 143 4.50 11.15 2.06
N LEU A 144 4.39 9.84 2.30
CA LEU A 144 3.14 9.22 2.75
C LEU A 144 2.76 9.62 4.16
N PHE A 145 3.74 9.90 5.02
CA PHE A 145 3.48 10.37 6.37
C PHE A 145 2.84 11.77 6.38
N GLU A 146 3.26 12.63 5.46
CA GLU A 146 2.63 13.94 5.21
C GLU A 146 1.30 13.81 4.47
N ASN A 147 1.18 12.84 3.55
CA ASN A 147 0.06 12.67 2.63
C ASN A 147 -0.69 11.35 2.87
N GLN A 148 -1.11 11.07 4.10
CA GLN A 148 -1.65 9.76 4.48
C GLN A 148 -2.87 9.33 3.64
N ALA A 149 -3.64 10.26 3.07
CA ALA A 149 -4.72 9.94 2.13
C ALA A 149 -4.27 9.17 0.87
N ARG A 150 -2.97 9.19 0.53
CA ARG A 150 -2.38 8.44 -0.58
C ARG A 150 -2.12 6.97 -0.25
N ILE A 151 -2.19 6.57 1.02
CA ILE A 151 -1.99 5.18 1.43
C ILE A 151 -3.23 4.36 1.05
N GLY A 152 -3.03 3.32 0.25
CA GLY A 152 -4.09 2.49 -0.30
C GLY A 152 -4.96 3.18 -1.36
N ASP A 153 -4.52 4.33 -1.88
CA ASP A 153 -5.03 4.93 -3.11
C ASP A 153 -4.05 4.59 -4.25
N VAL A 154 -4.50 3.77 -5.19
CA VAL A 154 -3.69 3.32 -6.32
C VAL A 154 -4.46 3.64 -7.59
N LYS A 155 -3.90 4.53 -8.41
CA LYS A 155 -4.49 4.91 -9.69
C LYS A 155 -3.57 4.54 -10.82
N TYR A 156 -4.17 4.11 -11.92
CA TYR A 156 -3.48 3.93 -13.17
C TYR A 156 -3.60 5.22 -13.99
N ILE A 157 -2.50 5.95 -14.11
CA ILE A 157 -2.41 7.17 -14.91
C ILE A 157 -1.51 6.85 -16.10
N LYS A 158 -1.98 7.06 -17.32
CA LYS A 158 -1.13 6.84 -18.49
C LYS A 158 -0.10 7.96 -18.61
N PRO A 159 1.15 7.68 -18.98
CA PRO A 159 2.20 8.71 -19.06
C PRO A 159 1.86 9.90 -19.97
N TYR A 160 1.08 9.68 -21.04
CA TYR A 160 0.66 10.73 -21.98
C TYR A 160 -0.58 11.53 -21.53
N GLU A 161 -1.27 11.08 -20.47
CA GLU A 161 -2.42 11.79 -19.89
C GLU A 161 -1.98 12.88 -18.89
N ILE A 162 -0.69 12.94 -18.56
CA ILE A 162 -0.11 14.05 -17.79
C ILE A 162 -0.07 15.28 -18.68
N LYS A 163 -1.18 16.02 -18.70
CA LYS A 163 -1.19 17.40 -19.21
C LYS A 163 -0.25 18.21 -18.33
N GLU A 164 0.70 18.89 -18.95
CA GLU A 164 1.62 19.87 -18.34
C GLU A 164 0.84 20.88 -17.50
N SER A 165 0.57 20.53 -16.26
CA SER A 165 -0.18 21.37 -15.34
C SER A 165 0.77 21.68 -14.19
N LYS A 166 1.31 22.91 -14.28
CA LYS A 166 2.19 23.60 -13.33
C LYS A 166 3.68 23.28 -13.45
N GLN A 167 4.32 23.89 -14.44
CA GLN A 167 5.64 24.50 -14.26
C GLN A 167 5.50 25.60 -13.20
N VAL A 168 5.48 25.25 -11.93
CA VAL A 168 5.79 26.19 -10.85
C VAL A 168 7.22 25.87 -10.46
N GLU A 169 8.08 26.86 -10.64
CA GLU A 169 9.51 26.85 -10.32
C GLU A 169 9.76 26.31 -8.90
N VAL A 170 10.01 25.01 -8.78
CA VAL A 170 10.71 24.45 -7.62
C VAL A 170 12.08 24.06 -8.14
N LYS A 171 13.09 24.79 -7.67
CA LYS A 171 14.51 24.54 -7.98
C LYS A 171 14.85 23.08 -7.69
N GLU A 172 15.04 22.35 -8.78
CA GLU A 172 15.71 21.08 -9.03
C GLU A 172 15.94 20.09 -7.86
N GLN A 173 15.01 19.12 -7.76
CA GLN A 173 15.40 17.71 -7.80
C GLN A 173 14.53 17.04 -8.89
N LYS A 174 15.16 16.55 -9.97
CA LYS A 174 14.44 15.95 -11.10
C LYS A 174 13.74 14.67 -10.63
N PRO A 175 12.41 14.52 -10.84
CA PRO A 175 11.71 13.30 -10.46
C PRO A 175 12.28 12.10 -11.25
N ARG A 176 12.55 11.01 -10.55
CA ARG A 176 13.30 9.87 -11.09
C ARG A 176 12.37 8.84 -11.73
N VAL A 177 12.78 8.32 -12.88
CA VAL A 177 12.33 7.03 -13.41
C VAL A 177 13.52 6.10 -13.25
N ALA A 178 13.34 4.92 -12.64
CA ALA A 178 14.43 3.98 -12.39
C ALA A 178 15.29 3.77 -13.66
N THR A 179 16.60 3.81 -13.50
CA THR A 179 17.64 4.03 -14.53
C THR A 179 17.76 2.94 -15.62
N HIS A 180 16.90 1.91 -15.61
CA HIS A 180 16.85 0.88 -16.65
C HIS A 180 15.42 0.66 -17.21
N SER A 181 14.61 1.72 -17.24
CA SER A 181 13.30 1.68 -17.87
C SER A 181 13.39 1.77 -19.39
N VAL A 182 12.59 0.98 -20.11
CA VAL A 182 12.30 1.10 -21.56
C VAL A 182 11.97 2.56 -21.97
N PHE A 183 11.51 3.37 -21.03
CA PHE A 183 11.28 4.81 -21.24
C PHE A 183 12.56 5.62 -21.49
N ALA A 184 13.71 5.24 -20.89
CA ALA A 184 15.01 5.82 -21.21
C ALA A 184 15.43 5.48 -22.66
N MET A 185 15.06 4.30 -23.16
CA MET A 185 15.24 3.94 -24.57
C MET A 185 14.28 4.70 -25.50
N ILE A 186 13.00 4.82 -25.13
CA ILE A 186 11.99 5.56 -25.93
C ILE A 186 12.31 7.06 -26.01
N SER A 187 12.73 7.66 -24.90
CA SER A 187 13.16 9.08 -24.88
C SER A 187 14.44 9.31 -25.69
N ASN A 188 15.39 8.36 -25.68
CA ASN A 188 16.57 8.41 -26.53
C ASN A 188 16.26 8.18 -28.02
N LEU A 189 15.31 7.30 -28.36
CA LEU A 189 14.83 7.12 -29.74
C LEU A 189 14.13 8.38 -30.25
N SER A 190 13.23 8.97 -29.45
CA SER A 190 12.53 10.20 -29.82
C SER A 190 13.48 11.38 -30.00
N LYS A 191 14.56 11.48 -29.21
CA LYS A 191 15.61 12.49 -29.41
C LYS A 191 16.41 12.23 -30.68
N LYS A 192 16.84 10.98 -30.94
CA LYS A 192 17.59 10.64 -32.17
C LYS A 192 16.79 10.92 -33.45
N MET A 193 15.48 10.67 -33.46
CA MET A 193 14.62 10.99 -34.61
C MET A 193 14.40 12.49 -34.86
N ARG A 194 14.64 13.36 -33.87
CA ARG A 194 14.52 14.82 -34.02
C ARG A 194 15.80 15.50 -34.51
N VAL A 195 16.95 14.83 -34.43
CA VAL A 195 18.25 15.38 -34.87
C VAL A 195 18.60 14.89 -36.30
N GLY A 196 17.76 14.03 -36.89
CA GLY A 196 17.86 13.60 -38.27
C GLY A 196 16.86 14.30 -39.19
N VAL A 197 16.97 15.63 -39.30
CA VAL A 197 16.50 16.45 -40.45
C VAL A 197 17.55 17.52 -40.70
#